data_AF-A0AAU1XR50-F1
#
_entry.id   AF-A0AAU1XR50-F1
#
_cell.length_a   1.000
_cell.length_b   1.000
_cell.length_c   1.000
_cell.angle_alpha   90.00
_cell.angle_beta   90.00
_cell.angle_gamma   90.00
#
_symmetry.space_group_name_H-M   'P 1'
#
loop_
_entity.id
_entity.type
_entity.pdbx_description
1 polymer ?
#
loop_
_entity_poly.entity_id
_entity_poly.type
_entity_poly.pdbx_seq_one_letter_code
_entity_poly.pdbx_strand_id
1 'polypeptide(L)'
;MRRGPVLASLAAAVLLVVGGTWVLYGSSWLRVEKVTAAGTEVLTPEQVLSAAAVPVGAPLVSVDTDEIESRVRGRLPRIDSVDVVRSWPHGIGLKVTERKPVLLIKKDADFVEVDASGVRFDTVPKAPEGVPVLELNAARSPSARRFDEERLLHEAVLVAGALPEPVARETVQVKVGSYDSVVLELSRGRSVTWGSGEQSEAKGRALTALLKAAPKAAHFDVSVPTAPAVSGS
;
A
#
# COMPACT_ATOMS: atom_id res chain seq x y z
N MET A 1 -39.25 -3.57 54.39
CA MET A 1 -38.28 -3.42 53.27
C MET A 1 -38.01 -4.78 52.64
N ARG A 2 -38.42 -5.01 51.38
CA ARG A 2 -38.27 -6.29 50.67
C ARG A 2 -36.82 -6.52 50.24
N ARG A 3 -35.96 -7.01 51.16
CA ARG A 3 -34.54 -7.28 50.90
C ARG A 3 -34.28 -8.58 50.12
N GLY A 4 -35.20 -9.54 50.20
CA GLY A 4 -35.12 -10.83 49.50
C GLY A 4 -34.93 -10.73 47.98
N PRO A 5 -35.78 -9.99 47.24
CA PRO A 5 -35.61 -9.86 45.79
C PRO A 5 -34.31 -9.15 45.42
N VAL A 6 -33.89 -8.13 46.18
CA VAL A 6 -32.64 -7.39 45.92
C VAL A 6 -31.41 -8.29 46.10
N LEU A 7 -31.37 -9.10 47.15
CA LEU A 7 -30.27 -10.05 47.41
C LEU A 7 -30.23 -11.16 46.35
N ALA A 8 -31.40 -11.68 45.94
CA ALA A 8 -31.48 -12.67 44.88
C ALA A 8 -30.98 -12.11 43.54
N SER A 9 -31.37 -10.88 43.19
CA SER A 9 -30.86 -10.20 42.00
C SER A 9 -29.34 -9.99 42.04
N LEU A 10 -28.80 -9.58 43.19
CA LEU A 10 -27.35 -9.40 43.36
C LEU A 10 -26.60 -10.72 43.21
N ALA A 11 -27.07 -11.80 43.83
CA ALA A 11 -26.46 -13.12 43.73
C ALA A 11 -26.50 -13.66 42.29
N ALA A 12 -27.62 -13.47 41.58
CA ALA A 12 -27.73 -13.84 40.17
C ALA A 12 -26.75 -13.04 39.29
N ALA A 13 -26.60 -11.73 39.53
CA ALA A 13 -25.64 -10.91 38.81
C ALA A 13 -24.19 -11.37 39.04
N VAL A 14 -23.82 -11.70 40.29
CA VAL A 14 -22.49 -12.23 40.61
C VAL A 14 -22.25 -13.56 39.91
N LEU A 15 -23.22 -14.49 39.94
CA LEU A 15 -23.10 -15.78 39.26
C LEU A 15 -22.95 -15.61 37.75
N LEU A 16 -23.66 -14.67 37.13
CA LEU A 16 -23.52 -14.37 35.71
C LEU A 16 -22.13 -13.81 35.37
N VAL A 17 -21.58 -12.92 36.20
CA VAL A 17 -20.23 -12.39 36.01
C VAL A 17 -19.20 -13.51 36.15
N VAL A 18 -19.23 -14.27 37.25
CA VAL A 18 -18.27 -15.35 37.50
C VAL A 18 -18.36 -16.44 36.42
N GLY A 19 -19.57 -16.87 36.09
CA GLY A 19 -19.81 -17.85 35.04
C GLY A 19 -19.36 -17.35 33.66
N GLY A 20 -19.67 -16.09 33.33
CA GLY A 20 -19.23 -15.46 32.09
C GLY A 20 -17.71 -15.34 32.00
N THR A 21 -17.04 -14.91 33.07
CA THR A 21 -15.57 -14.87 33.13
C THR A 21 -14.97 -16.27 32.97
N TRP A 22 -15.52 -17.29 33.63
CA TRP A 22 -15.03 -18.66 33.47
C TRP A 22 -15.24 -19.18 32.03
N VAL A 23 -16.36 -18.87 31.40
CA VAL A 23 -16.60 -19.22 29.99
C VAL A 23 -15.59 -18.53 29.08
N LEU A 24 -15.30 -17.25 29.29
CA LEU A 24 -14.39 -16.48 28.44
C LEU A 24 -12.91 -16.87 28.61
N TYR A 25 -12.47 -17.18 29.83
CA TYR A 25 -11.05 -17.37 30.15
C TYR A 25 -10.67 -18.82 30.53
N GLY A 26 -11.58 -19.55 31.18
CA GLY A 26 -11.33 -20.89 31.71
C GLY A 26 -11.81 -22.03 30.80
N SER A 27 -12.80 -21.77 29.95
CA SER A 27 -13.37 -22.77 29.05
C SER A 27 -12.42 -23.17 27.93
N SER A 28 -12.43 -24.44 27.55
CA SER A 28 -11.76 -24.92 26.32
C SER A 28 -12.47 -24.47 25.06
N TRP A 29 -13.78 -24.19 25.12
CA TRP A 29 -14.60 -23.88 23.95
C TRP A 29 -14.22 -22.56 23.27
N LEU A 30 -13.72 -21.59 24.05
CA LEU A 30 -13.36 -20.26 23.56
C LEU A 30 -11.84 -20.09 23.43
N ARG A 31 -11.11 -21.18 23.20
CA ARG A 31 -9.67 -21.14 22.93
C ARG A 31 -9.39 -20.98 21.45
N VAL A 32 -8.27 -20.34 21.11
CA VAL A 32 -7.82 -20.25 19.72
C VAL A 32 -7.42 -21.64 19.23
N GLU A 33 -8.11 -22.14 18.21
CA GLU A 33 -7.80 -23.42 17.56
C GLU A 33 -7.42 -23.23 16.10
N LYS A 34 -8.08 -22.28 15.41
CA LYS A 34 -7.90 -22.06 13.98
C LYS A 34 -7.41 -20.65 13.69
N VAL A 35 -6.34 -20.53 12.91
CA VAL A 35 -5.84 -19.25 12.43
C VAL A 35 -5.79 -19.28 10.91
N THR A 36 -6.38 -18.28 10.26
CA THR A 36 -6.46 -18.22 8.79
C THR A 36 -6.01 -16.87 8.30
N ALA A 37 -5.24 -16.84 7.21
CA ALA A 37 -4.88 -15.63 6.48
C ALA A 37 -5.52 -15.63 5.10
N ALA A 38 -5.97 -14.46 4.64
CA ALA A 38 -6.53 -14.25 3.31
C ALA A 38 -6.08 -12.89 2.75
N GLY A 39 -6.18 -12.71 1.43
CA GLY A 39 -5.79 -11.46 0.76
C GLY A 39 -4.30 -11.36 0.41
N THR A 40 -3.59 -12.49 0.39
CA THR A 40 -2.19 -12.54 -0.06
C THR A 40 -2.12 -12.76 -1.57
N GLU A 41 -1.29 -11.98 -2.26
CA GLU A 41 -1.05 -12.06 -3.70
C GLU A 41 0.38 -12.53 -3.99
N VAL A 42 1.38 -11.88 -3.39
CA VAL A 42 2.81 -12.23 -3.51
C VAL A 42 3.28 -13.03 -2.30
N LEU A 43 2.81 -12.68 -1.10
CA LEU A 43 3.09 -13.45 0.10
C LEU A 43 2.30 -14.76 0.11
N THR A 44 2.78 -15.75 0.85
CA THR A 44 1.98 -16.95 1.13
C THR A 44 1.20 -16.77 2.44
N PRO A 45 0.02 -17.39 2.59
CA PRO A 45 -0.72 -17.38 3.85
C PRO A 45 0.14 -17.85 5.03
N GLU A 46 1.02 -18.83 4.83
CA GLU A 46 1.90 -19.38 5.86
C GLU A 46 2.94 -18.36 6.35
N GLN A 47 3.47 -17.51 5.46
CA GLN A 47 4.38 -16.43 5.84
C GLN A 47 3.66 -15.44 6.76
N VAL A 48 2.42 -15.07 6.43
CA VAL A 48 1.60 -14.18 7.26
C VAL A 48 1.29 -14.82 8.62
N LEU A 49 0.89 -16.09 8.63
CA LEU A 49 0.58 -16.83 9.87
C LEU A 49 1.80 -16.97 10.78
N SER A 50 2.97 -17.23 10.19
CA SER A 50 4.25 -17.30 10.90
C SER A 50 4.65 -15.93 11.48
N ALA A 51 4.49 -14.86 10.70
CA ALA A 51 4.74 -13.50 11.16
C ALA A 51 3.81 -13.09 12.30
N ALA A 52 2.52 -13.46 12.23
CA ALA A 52 1.51 -13.19 13.24
C ALA A 52 1.81 -13.87 14.57
N ALA A 53 2.27 -15.12 14.54
CA ALA A 53 2.61 -15.91 15.73
C ALA A 53 1.48 -15.85 16.78
N VAL A 54 0.24 -16.11 16.32
CA VAL A 54 -0.97 -16.11 17.17
C VAL A 54 -0.86 -17.22 18.22
N PRO A 55 -1.14 -16.94 19.51
CA PRO A 55 -1.02 -17.94 20.57
C PRO A 55 -2.16 -18.96 20.52
N VAL A 56 -1.95 -20.06 19.80
CA VAL A 56 -2.88 -21.19 19.75
C VAL A 56 -3.06 -21.78 21.15
N GLY A 57 -4.32 -22.05 21.53
CA GLY A 57 -4.70 -22.54 22.85
C GLY A 57 -4.90 -21.44 23.92
N ALA A 58 -4.62 -20.17 23.62
CA ALA A 58 -4.97 -19.07 24.52
C ALA A 58 -6.49 -18.79 24.48
N PRO A 59 -7.07 -18.22 25.55
CA PRO A 59 -8.44 -17.70 25.50
C PRO A 59 -8.58 -16.65 24.39
N LEU A 60 -9.57 -16.81 23.51
CA LEU A 60 -9.77 -15.94 22.35
C LEU A 60 -9.99 -14.47 22.78
N VAL A 61 -10.62 -14.27 23.95
CA VAL A 61 -10.84 -12.95 24.55
C VAL A 61 -9.53 -12.24 24.93
N SER A 62 -8.47 -12.99 25.28
CA SER A 62 -7.21 -12.41 25.75
C SER A 62 -6.17 -12.19 24.65
N VAL A 63 -6.45 -12.62 23.43
CA VAL A 63 -5.56 -12.39 22.29
C VAL A 63 -5.52 -10.90 21.99
N ASP A 64 -4.35 -10.27 21.96
CA ASP A 64 -4.20 -8.88 21.54
C ASP A 64 -4.14 -8.82 20.00
N THR A 65 -5.20 -8.30 19.38
CA THR A 65 -5.30 -8.21 17.92
C THR A 65 -4.39 -7.11 17.36
N ASP A 66 -4.25 -6.00 18.08
CA ASP A 66 -3.51 -4.82 17.64
C ASP A 66 -1.99 -5.10 17.70
N GLU A 67 -1.57 -5.87 18.71
CA GLU A 67 -0.20 -6.38 18.79
C GLU A 67 0.11 -7.33 17.62
N ILE A 68 -0.82 -8.23 17.27
CA ILE A 68 -0.66 -9.13 16.11
C ILE A 68 -0.55 -8.32 14.82
N GLU A 69 -1.43 -7.33 14.61
CA GLU A 69 -1.39 -6.45 13.43
C GLU A 69 -0.03 -5.75 13.32
N SER A 70 0.42 -5.11 14.40
CA SER A 70 1.69 -4.39 14.46
C SER A 70 2.87 -5.31 14.18
N ARG A 71 2.85 -6.52 14.74
CA ARG A 71 3.89 -7.54 14.56
C ARG A 71 3.96 -8.03 13.10
N VAL A 72 2.82 -8.31 12.49
CA VAL A 72 2.74 -8.73 11.07
C VAL A 72 3.31 -7.63 10.18
N ARG A 73 2.87 -6.38 10.34
CA ARG A 73 3.37 -5.23 9.55
C ARG A 73 4.86 -4.99 9.74
N GLY A 74 5.37 -5.13 10.97
CA GLY A 74 6.79 -4.92 11.26
C GLY A 74 7.69 -6.00 10.68
N ARG A 75 7.19 -7.24 10.54
CA ARG A 75 7.96 -8.37 9.97
C ARG A 75 7.85 -8.49 8.47
N LEU A 76 6.74 -8.03 7.88
CA LEU A 76 6.44 -8.13 6.45
C LEU A 76 6.15 -6.74 5.90
N PRO A 77 7.18 -5.96 5.50
CA PRO A 77 7.00 -4.58 5.03
C PRO A 77 6.11 -4.45 3.78
N ARG A 78 6.03 -5.52 2.97
CA ARG A 78 5.10 -5.66 1.84
C ARG A 78 3.63 -5.54 2.22
N ILE A 79 3.25 -5.70 3.48
CA ILE A 79 1.86 -5.55 3.92
C ILE A 79 1.52 -4.06 4.08
N ASP A 80 0.48 -3.62 3.38
CA ASP A 80 -0.05 -2.27 3.53
C ASP A 80 -0.96 -2.15 4.75
N SER A 81 -1.85 -3.12 4.92
CA SER A 81 -2.73 -3.23 6.08
C SER A 81 -3.05 -4.68 6.40
N VAL A 82 -3.38 -4.92 7.66
CA VAL A 82 -3.84 -6.22 8.13
C VAL A 82 -4.94 -5.97 9.14
N ASP A 83 -6.10 -6.58 8.94
CA ASP A 83 -7.20 -6.58 9.90
C ASP A 83 -7.26 -7.94 10.60
N VAL A 84 -7.05 -7.95 11.91
CA VAL A 84 -7.11 -9.17 12.73
C VAL A 84 -8.46 -9.25 13.41
N VAL A 85 -9.26 -10.23 13.01
CA VAL A 85 -10.62 -10.43 13.53
C VAL A 85 -10.75 -11.72 14.34
N ARG A 86 -11.43 -11.64 15.48
CA ARG A 86 -11.83 -12.81 16.26
C ARG A 86 -13.03 -13.47 15.59
N SER A 87 -12.83 -14.68 15.10
CA SER A 87 -13.88 -15.54 14.54
C SER A 87 -14.38 -16.48 15.63
N TRP A 88 -15.34 -16.01 16.40
CA TRP A 88 -15.91 -16.81 17.50
C TRP A 88 -16.53 -18.12 16.99
N PRO A 89 -16.41 -19.23 17.74
CA PRO A 89 -15.91 -19.29 19.12
C PRO A 89 -14.39 -19.46 19.27
N HIS A 90 -13.67 -19.95 18.26
CA HIS A 90 -12.30 -20.50 18.43
C HIS A 90 -11.32 -20.13 17.30
N GLY A 91 -11.58 -19.05 16.57
CA GLY A 91 -10.81 -18.66 15.39
C GLY A 91 -10.21 -17.25 15.45
N ILE A 92 -9.08 -17.07 14.78
CA ILE A 92 -8.51 -15.76 14.41
C ILE A 92 -8.37 -15.70 12.89
N GLY A 93 -8.95 -14.67 12.27
CA GLY A 93 -8.80 -14.38 10.86
C GLY A 93 -7.89 -13.17 10.65
N LEU A 94 -6.96 -13.25 9.71
CA LEU A 94 -6.14 -12.14 9.25
C LEU A 94 -6.55 -11.81 7.81
N LYS A 95 -7.05 -10.60 7.60
CA LYS A 95 -7.29 -10.06 6.25
C LYS A 95 -6.13 -9.15 5.91
N VAL A 96 -5.32 -9.55 4.94
CA VAL A 96 -4.13 -8.82 4.52
C VAL A 96 -4.43 -8.06 3.24
N THR A 97 -3.90 -6.83 3.16
CA THR A 97 -3.79 -6.08 1.91
C THR A 97 -2.30 -5.85 1.65
N GLU A 98 -1.79 -6.37 0.54
CA GLU A 98 -0.40 -6.16 0.13
C GLU A 98 -0.23 -4.81 -0.58
N ARG A 99 0.95 -4.20 -0.39
CA ARG A 99 1.36 -2.98 -1.09
C ARG A 99 1.52 -3.27 -2.58
N LYS A 100 1.06 -2.33 -3.40
CA LYS A 100 1.26 -2.36 -4.85
C LYS A 100 2.36 -1.36 -5.24
N PRO A 101 3.39 -1.81 -5.96
CA PRO A 101 4.44 -0.91 -6.42
C PRO A 101 3.89 0.04 -7.49
N VAL A 102 4.18 1.33 -7.35
CA VAL A 102 3.90 2.36 -8.38
C VAL A 102 5.17 2.86 -9.04
N LEU A 103 6.32 2.70 -8.35
CA LEU A 103 7.64 3.08 -8.83
C LEU A 103 8.69 2.06 -8.39
N LEU A 104 9.77 1.98 -9.16
CA LEU A 104 10.96 1.22 -8.83
C LEU A 104 12.16 2.15 -8.71
N ILE A 105 12.97 2.02 -7.66
CA ILE A 105 14.26 2.70 -7.57
C ILE A 105 15.34 1.68 -7.90
N LYS A 106 16.13 1.94 -8.95
CA LYS A 106 17.25 1.06 -9.29
C LYS A 106 18.34 1.16 -8.22
N LYS A 107 18.73 0.01 -7.67
CA LYS A 107 19.81 -0.12 -6.68
C LYS A 107 20.76 -1.23 -7.13
N ASP A 108 21.89 -0.84 -7.71
CA ASP A 108 22.86 -1.74 -8.32
C ASP A 108 22.22 -2.64 -9.41
N ALA A 109 22.13 -3.94 -9.15
CA ALA A 109 21.48 -4.93 -10.02
C ALA A 109 19.99 -5.14 -9.70
N ASP A 110 19.52 -4.64 -8.56
CA ASP A 110 18.18 -4.87 -8.03
C ASP A 110 17.30 -3.62 -8.15
N PHE A 111 16.03 -3.78 -7.81
CA PHE A 111 15.00 -2.74 -7.82
C PHE A 111 14.32 -2.69 -6.46
N VAL A 112 14.28 -1.49 -5.87
CA VAL A 112 13.52 -1.24 -4.64
C VAL A 112 12.11 -0.81 -5.04
N GLU A 113 11.10 -1.53 -4.56
CA GLU A 113 9.70 -1.22 -4.81
C GLU A 113 9.21 -0.08 -3.90
N VAL A 114 8.48 0.87 -4.50
CA VAL A 114 7.88 2.00 -3.81
C VAL A 114 6.38 2.03 -4.10
N ASP A 115 5.56 2.18 -3.06
CA ASP A 115 4.11 2.26 -3.20
C ASP A 115 3.56 3.69 -3.40
N ALA A 116 2.24 3.79 -3.52
CA ALA A 116 1.51 5.06 -3.69
C ALA A 116 1.64 6.04 -2.51
N SER A 117 2.13 5.60 -1.34
CA SER A 117 2.43 6.47 -0.20
C SER A 117 3.89 6.92 -0.14
N GLY A 118 4.73 6.45 -1.07
CA GLY A 118 6.17 6.72 -1.09
C GLY A 118 6.99 5.81 -0.18
N VAL A 119 6.39 4.74 0.36
CA VAL A 119 7.10 3.79 1.23
C VAL A 119 7.87 2.79 0.37
N ARG A 120 9.16 2.64 0.67
CA ARG A 120 10.03 1.59 0.13
C ARG A 120 9.79 0.31 0.91
N PHE A 121 9.29 -0.75 0.27
CA PHE A 121 8.79 -1.92 1.01
C PHE A 121 9.37 -3.27 0.60
N ASP A 122 10.02 -3.39 -0.56
CA ASP A 122 10.71 -4.63 -0.95
C ASP A 122 11.88 -4.34 -1.90
N THR A 123 12.76 -5.32 -2.08
CA THR A 123 13.86 -5.30 -3.05
C THR A 123 13.83 -6.57 -3.89
N VAL A 124 13.69 -6.41 -5.21
CA VAL A 124 13.53 -7.49 -6.17
C VAL A 124 14.63 -7.46 -7.23
N PRO A 125 15.14 -8.62 -7.68
CA PRO A 125 16.22 -8.67 -8.68
C PRO A 125 15.75 -8.36 -10.11
N LYS A 126 14.43 -8.35 -10.34
CA LYS A 126 13.83 -8.06 -11.64
C LYS A 126 12.68 -7.08 -11.46
N ALA A 127 12.67 -6.05 -12.30
CA ALA A 127 11.57 -5.10 -12.37
C ALA A 127 10.23 -5.80 -12.69
N PRO A 128 9.19 -5.62 -11.86
CA PRO A 128 7.83 -6.03 -12.19
C PRO A 128 7.33 -5.39 -13.49
N GLU A 129 6.46 -6.11 -14.21
CA GLU A 129 5.90 -5.59 -15.46
C GLU A 129 4.95 -4.41 -15.20
N GLY A 130 5.05 -3.38 -16.04
CA GLY A 130 4.15 -2.22 -15.98
C GLY A 130 4.41 -1.25 -14.83
N VAL A 131 5.52 -1.41 -14.08
CA VAL A 131 5.94 -0.47 -13.05
C VAL A 131 7.18 0.30 -13.53
N PRO A 132 7.11 1.63 -13.68
CA PRO A 132 8.23 2.40 -14.20
C PRO A 132 9.37 2.56 -13.19
N VAL A 133 10.58 2.71 -13.73
CA VAL A 133 11.79 3.00 -12.94
C VAL A 133 11.93 4.51 -12.72
N LEU A 134 12.11 4.91 -11.47
CA LEU A 134 12.41 6.27 -11.07
C LEU A 134 13.89 6.59 -11.33
N GLU A 135 14.13 7.67 -12.08
CA GLU A 135 15.46 8.26 -12.26
C GLU A 135 15.47 9.67 -11.65
N LEU A 136 16.13 9.81 -10.51
CA LEU A 136 16.34 11.09 -9.86
C LEU A 136 17.59 11.75 -10.43
N ASN A 137 17.41 12.71 -11.33
CA ASN A 137 18.49 13.50 -11.91
C ASN A 137 18.82 14.76 -11.10
N ALA A 138 18.36 14.81 -9.85
CA ALA A 138 18.51 15.95 -8.95
C ALA A 138 19.98 16.33 -8.73
N ALA A 139 20.89 15.37 -8.58
CA ALA A 139 22.31 15.62 -8.30
C ALA A 139 23.03 16.54 -9.31
N ARG A 140 22.47 16.73 -10.51
CA ARG A 140 23.00 17.62 -11.56
C ARG A 140 22.23 18.93 -11.72
N SER A 141 21.15 19.14 -10.96
CA SER A 141 20.26 20.31 -11.04
C SER A 141 20.58 21.33 -9.94
N PRO A 142 20.57 22.66 -10.20
CA PRO A 142 20.68 23.69 -9.17
C PRO A 142 19.65 23.53 -8.02
N SER A 143 18.53 22.87 -8.31
CA SER A 143 17.41 22.60 -7.41
C SER A 143 17.67 21.48 -6.40
N ALA A 144 18.67 20.61 -6.60
CA ALA A 144 19.05 19.59 -5.60
C ALA A 144 19.50 20.18 -4.27
N ARG A 145 19.94 21.44 -4.26
CA ARG A 145 20.30 22.14 -3.03
C ARG A 145 19.08 22.62 -2.23
N ARG A 146 17.87 22.57 -2.81
CA ARG A 146 16.65 23.16 -2.24
C ARG A 146 15.58 22.14 -1.85
N PHE A 147 15.55 20.97 -2.51
CA PHE A 147 14.58 19.91 -2.23
C PHE A 147 15.30 18.64 -1.80
N ASP A 148 14.81 18.00 -0.74
CA ASP A 148 15.26 16.68 -0.32
C ASP A 148 14.79 15.59 -1.29
N GLU A 149 15.50 14.47 -1.30
CA GLU A 149 15.18 13.30 -2.13
C GLU A 149 13.75 12.79 -1.87
N GLU A 150 13.27 12.90 -0.63
CA GLU A 150 11.93 12.49 -0.22
C GLU A 150 10.83 13.32 -0.91
N ARG A 151 10.99 14.64 -1.05
CA ARG A 151 10.03 15.46 -1.80
C ARG A 151 10.01 15.12 -3.28
N LEU A 152 11.17 14.84 -3.88
CA LEU A 152 11.23 14.44 -5.28
C LEU A 152 10.65 13.04 -5.51
N LEU A 153 10.84 12.13 -4.55
CA LEU A 153 10.19 10.82 -4.56
C LEU A 153 8.67 10.96 -4.46
N HIS A 154 8.19 11.78 -3.52
CA HIS A 154 6.76 12.05 -3.36
C HIS A 154 6.15 12.60 -4.65
N GLU A 155 6.84 13.54 -5.30
CA GLU A 155 6.43 14.11 -6.57
C GLU A 155 6.33 13.05 -7.68
N ALA A 156 7.34 12.18 -7.79
CA ALA A 156 7.30 11.06 -8.73
C ALA A 156 6.12 10.13 -8.47
N VAL A 157 5.85 9.81 -7.20
CA VAL A 157 4.74 8.93 -6.78
C VAL A 157 3.39 9.56 -7.14
N LEU A 158 3.21 10.86 -6.92
CA LEU A 158 2.00 11.59 -7.30
C LEU A 158 1.77 11.53 -8.81
N VAL A 159 2.80 11.77 -9.62
CA VAL A 159 2.69 11.70 -11.08
C VAL A 159 2.38 10.26 -11.54
N ALA A 160 3.12 9.27 -11.04
CA ALA A 160 2.94 7.86 -11.40
C ALA A 160 1.54 7.35 -11.03
N GLY A 161 1.04 7.71 -9.85
CA GLY A 161 -0.30 7.35 -9.38
C GLY A 161 -1.44 8.02 -10.15
N ALA A 162 -1.18 9.14 -10.84
CA ALA A 162 -2.18 9.86 -11.61
C ALA A 162 -2.17 9.54 -13.12
N LEU A 163 -1.28 8.65 -13.57
CA LEU A 163 -1.24 8.22 -14.97
C LEU A 163 -2.50 7.43 -15.31
N PRO A 164 -3.13 7.69 -16.48
CA PRO A 164 -4.15 6.80 -17.00
C PRO A 164 -3.60 5.37 -17.16
N GLU A 165 -4.40 4.35 -16.83
CA GLU A 165 -3.97 2.93 -16.84
C GLU A 165 -3.23 2.48 -18.13
N PRO A 166 -3.65 2.88 -19.35
CA PRO A 166 -2.90 2.55 -20.57
C PRO A 166 -1.52 3.20 -20.62
N VAL A 167 -1.39 4.43 -20.13
CA VAL A 167 -0.13 5.18 -20.09
C VAL A 167 0.79 4.61 -19.01
N ALA A 168 0.25 4.31 -17.83
CA ALA A 168 1.00 3.70 -16.74
C ALA A 168 1.70 2.41 -17.21
N ARG A 169 0.97 1.52 -17.89
CA ARG A 169 1.51 0.26 -18.44
C ARG A 169 2.57 0.47 -19.52
N GLU A 170 2.50 1.57 -20.25
CA GLU A 170 3.49 1.90 -21.28
C GLU A 170 4.67 2.71 -20.73
N THR A 171 4.59 3.24 -19.51
CA THR A 171 5.66 4.06 -18.93
C THR A 171 6.79 3.16 -18.44
N VAL A 172 7.99 3.39 -18.94
CA VAL A 172 9.19 2.63 -18.61
C VAL A 172 10.03 3.38 -17.57
N GLN A 173 10.09 4.70 -17.66
CA GLN A 173 10.86 5.54 -16.72
C GLN A 173 10.11 6.81 -16.34
N VAL A 174 10.26 7.21 -15.08
CA VAL A 174 9.86 8.52 -14.57
C VAL A 174 11.12 9.28 -14.20
N LYS A 175 11.44 10.32 -14.95
CA LYS A 175 12.62 11.16 -14.76
C LYS A 175 12.24 12.43 -14.02
N VAL A 176 12.84 12.64 -12.86
CA VAL A 176 12.61 13.85 -12.05
C VAL A 176 13.89 14.67 -12.01
N GLY A 177 13.87 15.82 -12.68
CA GLY A 177 14.98 16.79 -12.66
C GLY A 177 14.83 17.85 -11.56
N SER A 178 13.58 18.20 -11.24
CA SER A 178 13.16 19.12 -10.17
C SER A 178 11.69 18.90 -9.86
N TYR A 179 11.17 19.59 -8.84
CA TYR A 179 9.76 19.52 -8.42
C TYR A 179 8.76 19.84 -9.55
N ASP A 180 9.13 20.72 -10.47
CA ASP A 180 8.34 21.18 -11.61
C ASP A 180 8.78 20.54 -12.94
N SER A 181 9.71 19.58 -12.90
CA SER A 181 10.28 18.94 -14.09
C SER A 181 10.24 17.42 -13.94
N VAL A 182 9.06 16.87 -14.23
CA VAL A 182 8.84 15.44 -14.41
C VAL A 182 8.65 15.12 -15.89
N VAL A 183 9.40 14.15 -16.38
CA VAL A 183 9.34 13.62 -17.74
C VAL A 183 9.11 12.12 -17.68
N LEU A 184 8.13 11.63 -18.44
CA LEU A 184 7.82 10.21 -18.57
C LEU A 184 8.44 9.69 -19.86
N GLU A 185 9.15 8.59 -19.79
CA GLU A 185 9.55 7.84 -20.97
C GLU A 185 8.64 6.63 -21.13
N LEU A 186 7.98 6.57 -22.28
CA LEU A 186 7.09 5.50 -22.64
C LEU A 186 7.82 4.51 -23.54
N SER A 187 7.26 3.31 -23.60
CA SER A 187 7.63 2.29 -24.56
C SER A 187 7.58 2.84 -25.99
N ARG A 188 8.41 2.26 -26.85
CA ARG A 188 8.58 2.65 -28.27
C ARG A 188 9.21 4.05 -28.46
N GLY A 189 9.96 4.53 -27.47
CA GLY A 189 10.74 5.76 -27.58
C GLY A 189 9.94 7.05 -27.53
N ARG A 190 8.71 7.01 -26.99
CA ARG A 190 7.86 8.20 -26.79
C ARG A 190 8.19 8.88 -25.47
N SER A 191 8.07 10.19 -25.41
CA SER A 191 8.28 10.96 -24.18
C SER A 191 7.13 11.91 -23.89
N VAL A 192 6.81 12.08 -22.60
CA VAL A 192 5.79 13.02 -22.14
C VAL A 192 6.41 13.98 -21.12
N THR A 193 6.37 15.27 -21.43
CA THR A 193 6.66 16.33 -20.46
C THR A 193 5.43 16.53 -19.59
N TRP A 194 5.55 16.19 -18.30
CA TRP A 194 4.45 16.29 -17.33
C TRP A 194 4.53 17.58 -16.50
N GLY A 195 5.73 18.07 -16.24
CA GLY A 195 5.95 19.21 -15.36
C GLY A 195 5.81 18.82 -13.88
N SER A 196 5.01 19.55 -13.11
CA SER A 196 4.62 19.17 -11.73
C SER A 196 3.42 18.22 -11.68
N GLY A 197 3.15 17.65 -10.52
CA GLY A 197 2.02 16.79 -10.19
C GLY A 197 0.72 17.54 -9.96
N GLU A 198 0.75 18.88 -10.04
CA GLU A 198 -0.45 19.69 -10.03
C GLU A 198 -1.32 19.41 -11.26
N GLN A 199 -2.65 19.46 -11.06
CA GLN A 199 -3.64 19.22 -12.12
C GLN A 199 -3.47 17.86 -12.83
N SER A 200 -2.86 16.87 -12.17
CA SER A 200 -2.50 15.60 -12.79
C SER A 200 -3.67 14.87 -13.45
N GLU A 201 -4.88 14.94 -12.89
CA GLU A 201 -6.06 14.39 -13.57
C GLU A 201 -6.35 15.05 -14.92
N ALA A 202 -6.26 16.38 -14.99
CA ALA A 202 -6.47 17.13 -16.22
C ALA A 202 -5.37 16.82 -17.25
N LYS A 203 -4.12 16.70 -16.80
CA LYS A 203 -2.97 16.29 -17.62
C LYS A 203 -3.14 14.88 -18.17
N GLY A 204 -3.61 13.94 -17.35
CA GLY A 204 -3.90 12.56 -17.78
C GLY A 204 -5.00 12.51 -18.85
N ARG A 205 -6.06 13.31 -18.71
CA ARG A 205 -7.11 13.44 -19.74
C ARG A 205 -6.57 14.05 -21.03
N ALA A 206 -5.79 15.13 -20.94
CA ALA A 206 -5.15 15.77 -22.10
C ALA A 206 -4.20 14.81 -22.83
N LEU A 207 -3.36 14.07 -22.08
CA LEU A 207 -2.44 13.07 -22.63
C LEU A 207 -3.18 11.96 -23.37
N THR A 208 -4.27 11.45 -22.77
CA THR A 208 -5.10 10.43 -23.41
C THR A 208 -5.71 10.93 -24.73
N ALA A 209 -6.14 12.19 -24.78
CA ALA A 209 -6.66 12.81 -25.99
C ALA A 209 -5.55 12.98 -27.06
N LEU A 210 -4.36 13.43 -26.66
CA LEU A 210 -3.22 13.60 -27.56
C LEU A 210 -2.74 12.28 -28.15
N LEU A 211 -2.60 11.23 -27.34
CA LEU A 211 -2.19 9.89 -27.80
C LEU A 211 -3.18 9.32 -28.83
N LYS A 212 -4.46 9.63 -28.71
CA LYS A 212 -5.50 9.25 -29.69
C LYS A 212 -5.43 10.11 -30.95
N ALA A 213 -5.23 11.41 -30.81
CA ALA A 213 -5.21 12.35 -31.93
C ALA A 213 -3.94 12.23 -32.79
N ALA A 214 -2.80 11.93 -32.17
CA ALA A 214 -1.49 11.88 -32.81
C ALA A 214 -0.74 10.57 -32.45
N PRO A 215 -1.22 9.40 -32.90
CA PRO A 215 -0.68 8.10 -32.49
C PRO A 215 0.77 7.84 -32.96
N LYS A 216 1.24 8.59 -33.97
CA LYS A 216 2.60 8.48 -34.51
C LYS A 216 3.61 9.43 -33.89
N ALA A 217 3.15 10.39 -33.07
CA ALA A 217 4.04 11.39 -32.50
C ALA A 217 4.96 10.79 -31.43
N ALA A 218 6.19 11.31 -31.37
CA ALA A 218 7.20 10.88 -30.41
C ALA A 218 7.15 11.68 -29.09
N HIS A 219 6.77 12.95 -29.13
CA HIS A 219 6.87 13.84 -27.98
C HIS A 219 5.53 14.51 -27.68
N PHE A 220 5.12 14.46 -26.41
CA PHE A 220 3.90 15.09 -25.91
C PHE A 220 4.24 16.01 -24.75
N ASP A 221 3.63 17.19 -24.71
CA ASP A 221 3.73 18.11 -23.59
C ASP A 221 2.34 18.34 -23.00
N VAL A 222 2.17 17.96 -21.74
CA VAL A 222 0.95 18.15 -20.96
C VAL A 222 1.22 18.93 -19.69
N SER A 223 2.37 19.61 -19.59
CA SER A 223 2.72 20.46 -18.44
C SER A 223 1.67 21.52 -18.16
N VAL A 224 1.03 22.03 -19.22
CA VAL A 224 -0.14 22.92 -19.18
C VAL A 224 -1.34 22.21 -19.81
N PRO A 225 -2.28 21.65 -19.02
CA PRO A 225 -3.35 20.79 -19.54
C PRO A 225 -4.34 21.53 -20.46
N THR A 226 -4.42 22.86 -20.39
CA THR A 226 -5.27 23.70 -21.25
C THR A 226 -4.63 24.03 -22.60
N ALA A 227 -3.32 23.86 -22.74
CA ALA A 227 -2.56 24.10 -23.96
C ALA A 227 -1.55 22.97 -24.25
N PRO A 228 -2.03 21.72 -24.39
CA PRO A 228 -1.14 20.59 -24.60
C PRO A 228 -0.56 20.61 -26.02
N ALA A 229 0.70 20.17 -26.17
CA ALA A 229 1.42 20.19 -27.44
C ALA A 229 1.94 18.80 -27.83
N VAL A 230 2.17 18.60 -29.14
CA VAL A 230 2.69 17.35 -29.69
C VAL A 230 3.70 17.65 -30.80
N SER A 231 4.79 16.88 -30.87
CA SER A 231 5.81 17.02 -31.92
C SER A 231 6.47 15.68 -32.27
N GLY A 232 7.21 15.66 -33.39
CA GLY A 232 7.90 14.46 -33.90
C GLY A 232 7.01 13.56 -34.75
N SER A 233 6.34 14.15 -35.75
CA SER A 233 5.53 13.47 -36.78
C SER A 233 6.33 13.07 -38.01
#